data_AF-A0A3N0DZU4-F1
#
_entry.id   AF-A0A3N0DZU4-F1
#
_cell.length_a   1.000
_cell.length_b   1.000
_cell.length_c   1.000
_cell.angle_alpha   90.00
_cell.angle_beta   90.00
_cell.angle_gamma   90.00
#
_symmetry.space_group_name_H-M   'P 1'
#
loop_
_entity.id
_entity.type
_entity.pdbx_description
1 polymer ?
#
loop_
_entity_poly.entity_id
_entity_poly.type
_entity_poly.pdbx_seq_one_letter_code
_entity_poly.pdbx_strand_id
1 'polypeptide(L)'
;MFDHGWMSTVQQLQERIRSMQDGVPRQPLPTHPALEGLLQLRTGGAYEVDSAGLAIALLSAPSREGSWSAVVGAADFGVEAAAELGVDLTRTVLVPDPGEHWLEATAALLDVVSVVLLRPPPGVGERTAGRIGARLRKRSATLIAWGRWPGSEARLSVESSHWIGADRGHGRLTDRRLVVSVARGSAPPRRVELELAPGVGLRRYGFRQAQPTDEPLRGVG
;
A
#
# COMPACT_ATOMS: atom_id res chain seq x y z
N MET A 1 22.15 30.58 -44.67
CA MET A 1 22.11 31.18 -43.33
C MET A 1 20.70 31.00 -42.74
N PHE A 2 20.23 29.77 -42.63
CA PHE A 2 18.95 29.38 -42.02
C PHE A 2 19.22 28.03 -41.38
N ASP A 3 19.36 27.93 -40.06
CA ASP A 3 19.32 26.61 -39.41
C ASP A 3 19.16 26.62 -37.89
N HIS A 4 19.61 27.67 -37.20
CA HIS A 4 19.65 27.64 -35.73
C HIS A 4 18.27 27.86 -35.07
N GLY A 5 17.38 28.64 -35.71
CA GLY A 5 16.02 28.90 -35.18
C GLY A 5 15.02 27.77 -35.47
N TRP A 6 15.25 26.98 -36.52
CA TRP A 6 14.37 25.88 -36.90
C TRP A 6 14.65 24.64 -36.05
N MET A 7 15.94 24.32 -35.82
CA MET A 7 16.33 23.26 -34.89
C MET A 7 15.83 23.50 -33.45
N SER A 8 15.88 24.74 -32.94
CA SER A 8 15.36 25.06 -31.60
C SER A 8 13.83 24.97 -31.52
N THR A 9 13.12 25.36 -32.60
CA THR A 9 11.66 25.24 -32.69
C THR A 9 11.21 23.78 -32.77
N VAL A 10 11.93 22.94 -33.53
CA VAL A 10 11.67 21.49 -33.61
C VAL A 10 11.94 20.82 -32.27
N GLN A 11 13.03 21.17 -31.57
CA GLN A 11 13.29 20.67 -30.22
C GLN A 11 12.19 21.07 -29.24
N GLN A 12 11.76 22.35 -29.25
CA GLN A 12 10.67 22.81 -28.39
C GLN A 12 9.36 22.07 -28.64
N LEU A 13 9.04 21.78 -29.91
CA LEU A 13 7.84 21.04 -30.26
C LEU A 13 7.94 19.57 -29.85
N GLN A 14 9.11 18.95 -30.03
CA GLN A 14 9.37 17.57 -29.60
C GLN A 14 9.32 17.44 -28.07
N GLU A 15 9.85 18.40 -27.33
CA GLU A 15 9.81 18.45 -25.87
C GLU A 15 8.38 18.66 -25.34
N ARG A 16 7.58 19.44 -26.08
CA ARG A 16 6.16 19.68 -25.77
C ARG A 16 5.27 18.50 -26.15
N ILE A 17 5.59 17.78 -27.23
CA ILE A 17 4.94 16.52 -27.57
C ILE A 17 5.30 15.44 -26.55
N ARG A 18 6.57 15.37 -26.11
CA ARG A 18 7.01 14.42 -25.09
C ARG A 18 6.32 14.69 -23.75
N SER A 19 6.21 15.96 -23.32
CA SER A 19 5.49 16.31 -22.08
C SER A 19 3.98 16.04 -22.17
N MET A 20 3.37 16.13 -23.35
CA MET A 20 1.99 15.72 -23.59
C MET A 20 1.82 14.19 -23.62
N GLN A 21 2.83 13.45 -24.08
CA GLN A 21 2.87 11.99 -24.11
C GLN A 21 3.16 11.36 -22.74
N ASP A 22 3.93 12.05 -21.89
CA ASP A 22 4.32 11.59 -20.55
C ASP A 22 3.17 11.63 -19.52
N GLY A 23 2.04 12.26 -19.85
CA GLY A 23 0.90 12.42 -18.95
C GLY A 23 1.22 13.28 -17.72
N VAL A 24 0.23 13.51 -16.86
CA VAL A 24 0.45 14.20 -15.58
C VAL A 24 1.42 13.36 -14.73
N PRO A 25 2.53 13.94 -14.21
CA PRO A 25 3.50 13.19 -13.42
C PRO A 25 2.82 12.49 -12.24
N ARG A 26 3.00 11.17 -12.15
CA ARG A 26 2.46 10.36 -11.05
C ARG A 26 3.19 10.71 -9.75
N GLN A 27 2.44 11.24 -8.79
CA GLN A 27 2.97 11.71 -7.53
C GLN A 27 3.10 10.55 -6.54
N PRO A 28 4.15 10.52 -5.70
CA PRO A 28 4.25 9.56 -4.63
C PRO A 28 3.15 9.81 -3.59
N LEU A 29 2.53 8.73 -3.10
CA LEU A 29 1.68 8.78 -1.91
C LEU A 29 2.53 8.51 -0.66
N PRO A 30 2.14 9.07 0.49
CA PRO A 30 2.71 8.70 1.78
C PRO A 30 2.72 7.18 1.96
N THR A 31 3.84 6.66 2.45
CA THR A 31 4.01 5.22 2.69
C THR A 31 4.40 5.01 4.14
N HIS A 32 3.86 3.95 4.75
CA HIS A 32 4.18 3.63 6.14
C HIS A 32 5.70 3.46 6.32
N PRO A 33 6.35 4.04 7.35
CA PRO A 33 7.81 4.00 7.52
C PRO A 33 8.42 2.59 7.44
N ALA A 34 7.72 1.61 8.01
CA ALA A 34 8.12 0.19 7.93
C ALA A 34 8.27 -0.35 6.48
N LEU A 35 7.58 0.25 5.52
CA LEU A 35 7.55 -0.16 4.10
C LEU A 35 8.43 0.73 3.19
N GLU A 36 9.04 1.79 3.72
CA GLU A 36 9.84 2.74 2.93
C GLU A 36 11.00 2.10 2.17
N GLY A 37 11.13 2.37 0.87
CA GLY A 37 12.20 1.79 0.04
C GLY A 37 11.94 0.35 -0.44
N LEU A 38 10.88 -0.32 0.04
CA LEU A 38 10.39 -1.58 -0.53
C LEU A 38 9.36 -1.35 -1.62
N LEU A 39 8.49 -0.37 -1.40
CA LEU A 39 7.46 0.10 -2.32
C LEU A 39 7.31 1.61 -2.16
N GLN A 40 6.96 2.29 -3.25
CA GLN A 40 6.44 3.65 -3.21
C GLN A 40 5.11 3.62 -3.94
N LEU A 41 4.02 3.86 -3.20
CA LEU A 41 2.71 4.04 -3.83
C LEU A 41 2.74 5.30 -4.68
N ARG A 42 2.08 5.27 -5.84
CA ARG A 42 1.98 6.40 -6.75
C ARG A 42 0.54 6.60 -7.21
N THR A 43 0.18 7.86 -7.41
CA THR A 43 -1.09 8.23 -8.03
C THR A 43 -1.21 7.59 -9.41
N GLY A 44 -2.41 7.18 -9.79
CA GLY A 44 -2.65 6.48 -11.04
C GLY A 44 -2.21 5.01 -11.07
N GLY A 45 -1.68 4.48 -9.97
CA GLY A 45 -1.21 3.10 -9.83
C GLY A 45 -2.22 2.17 -9.14
N ALA A 46 -2.05 0.87 -9.36
CA ALA A 46 -2.77 -0.19 -8.67
C ALA A 46 -1.78 -1.18 -8.05
N TYR A 47 -2.02 -1.62 -6.82
CA TYR A 47 -1.13 -2.49 -6.05
C TYR A 47 -1.91 -3.66 -5.46
N GLU A 48 -1.36 -4.85 -5.55
CA GLU A 48 -1.98 -6.09 -5.02
C GLU A 48 -1.42 -6.41 -3.64
N VAL A 49 -2.29 -6.79 -2.70
CA VAL A 49 -1.91 -7.34 -1.39
C VAL A 49 -2.69 -8.61 -1.07
N ASP A 50 -2.09 -9.55 -0.36
CA ASP A 50 -2.75 -10.80 0.05
C ASP A 50 -3.27 -10.79 1.50
N SER A 51 -2.87 -9.80 2.29
CA SER A 51 -3.10 -9.74 3.75
C SER A 51 -3.87 -8.49 4.14
N ALA A 52 -4.84 -8.65 5.06
CA ALA A 52 -5.59 -7.54 5.67
C ALA A 52 -4.65 -6.50 6.29
N GLY A 53 -3.67 -6.96 7.07
CA GLY A 53 -2.74 -6.10 7.79
C GLY A 53 -1.86 -5.30 6.84
N LEU A 54 -1.44 -5.89 5.71
CA LEU A 54 -0.71 -5.15 4.67
C LEU A 54 -1.61 -4.12 3.98
N ALA A 55 -2.87 -4.47 3.69
CA ALA A 55 -3.84 -3.56 3.10
C ALA A 55 -4.06 -2.32 3.98
N ILE A 56 -4.29 -2.55 5.28
CA ILE A 56 -4.42 -1.50 6.30
C ILE A 56 -3.14 -0.68 6.42
N ALA A 57 -1.96 -1.32 6.47
CA ALA A 57 -0.69 -0.62 6.58
C ALA A 57 -0.44 0.33 5.38
N LEU A 58 -0.79 -0.08 4.16
CA LEU A 58 -0.70 0.78 2.98
C LEU A 58 -1.72 1.93 2.99
N LEU A 59 -2.89 1.72 3.60
CA LEU A 59 -3.93 2.74 3.75
C LEU A 59 -3.61 3.77 4.85
N SER A 60 -2.85 3.35 5.87
CA SER A 60 -2.58 4.15 7.08
C SER A 60 -1.86 5.46 6.77
N ALA A 61 -0.74 5.44 6.05
CA ALA A 61 0.07 6.65 5.84
C ALA A 61 -0.65 7.76 5.05
N PRO A 62 -1.32 7.48 3.91
CA PRO A 62 -2.07 8.51 3.19
C PRO A 62 -3.18 9.16 4.04
N SER A 63 -3.92 8.35 4.81
CA SER A 63 -5.00 8.86 5.66
C SER A 63 -4.48 9.71 6.82
N ARG A 64 -3.37 9.31 7.47
CA ARG A 64 -2.70 10.09 8.53
C ARG A 64 -2.19 11.45 8.07
N GLU A 65 -1.73 11.54 6.83
CA GLU A 65 -1.32 12.81 6.23
C GLU A 65 -2.51 13.65 5.72
N GLY A 66 -3.73 13.24 6.07
CA GLY A 66 -4.94 14.01 5.86
C GLY A 66 -5.66 13.72 4.55
N SER A 67 -5.24 12.70 3.78
CA SER A 67 -6.01 12.29 2.61
C SER A 67 -7.29 11.57 3.03
N TRP A 68 -8.37 11.78 2.29
CA TRP A 68 -9.51 10.88 2.36
C TRP A 68 -9.15 9.52 1.75
N SER A 69 -9.62 8.46 2.39
CA SER A 69 -9.48 7.08 1.91
C SER A 69 -10.83 6.37 1.85
N ALA A 70 -10.92 5.29 1.09
CA ALA A 70 -12.13 4.47 1.09
C ALA A 70 -11.81 2.97 1.07
N VAL A 71 -12.69 2.17 1.66
CA VAL A 71 -12.64 0.71 1.66
C VAL A 71 -13.92 0.18 1.01
N VAL A 72 -13.77 -0.71 0.03
CA VAL A 72 -14.87 -1.24 -0.78
C VAL A 72 -14.82 -2.77 -0.80
N GLY A 73 -15.94 -3.43 -0.52
CA GLY A 73 -16.10 -4.89 -0.65
C GLY A 73 -15.41 -5.74 0.42
N ALA A 74 -14.87 -5.11 1.47
CA ALA A 74 -14.22 -5.81 2.58
C ALA A 74 -15.12 -5.79 3.83
N ALA A 75 -16.13 -6.67 3.86
CA ALA A 75 -17.07 -6.77 4.98
C ALA A 75 -16.41 -7.19 6.31
N ASP A 76 -15.30 -7.90 6.24
CA ASP A 76 -14.44 -8.33 7.35
C ASP A 76 -13.29 -7.34 7.64
N PHE A 77 -13.37 -6.11 7.14
CA PHE A 77 -12.36 -5.09 7.40
C PHE A 77 -12.34 -4.73 8.91
N GLY A 78 -11.24 -5.07 9.57
CA GLY A 78 -11.05 -4.80 11.00
C GLY A 78 -10.84 -3.32 11.28
N VAL A 79 -11.92 -2.58 11.55
CA VAL A 79 -11.90 -1.13 11.83
C VAL A 79 -11.04 -0.77 13.05
N GLU A 80 -11.11 -1.57 14.11
CA GLU A 80 -10.28 -1.38 15.31
C GLU A 80 -8.80 -1.59 15.00
N ALA A 81 -8.46 -2.70 14.31
CA ALA A 81 -7.10 -2.97 13.86
C ALA A 81 -6.58 -1.88 12.90
N ALA A 82 -7.47 -1.30 12.09
CA ALA A 82 -7.14 -0.17 11.22
C ALA A 82 -6.77 1.08 12.01
N ALA A 83 -7.55 1.43 13.04
CA ALA A 83 -7.22 2.54 13.94
C ALA A 83 -5.89 2.30 14.68
N GLU A 84 -5.65 1.08 15.17
CA GLU A 84 -4.39 0.73 15.85
C GLU A 84 -3.16 0.85 14.93
N LEU A 85 -3.31 0.46 13.65
CA LEU A 85 -2.29 0.65 12.62
C LEU A 85 -2.21 2.10 12.10
N GLY A 86 -3.05 2.98 12.63
CA GLY A 86 -2.98 4.42 12.42
C GLY A 86 -3.84 4.95 11.29
N VAL A 87 -4.78 4.19 10.72
CA VAL A 87 -5.75 4.72 9.75
C VAL A 87 -6.62 5.79 10.42
N ASP A 88 -6.74 6.96 9.80
CA ASP A 88 -7.68 7.98 10.26
C ASP A 88 -9.11 7.62 9.85
N LEU A 89 -9.86 7.04 10.80
CA LEU A 89 -11.24 6.61 10.59
C LEU A 89 -12.20 7.78 10.32
N THR A 90 -11.88 9.00 10.76
CA THR A 90 -12.71 10.18 10.49
C THR A 90 -12.63 10.63 9.02
N ARG A 91 -11.64 10.14 8.29
CA ARG A 91 -11.38 10.38 6.86
C ARG A 91 -11.45 9.10 6.03
N THR A 92 -12.15 8.09 6.52
CA THR A 92 -12.28 6.81 5.84
C THR A 92 -13.74 6.51 5.54
N VAL A 93 -14.06 6.33 4.25
CA VAL A 93 -15.38 5.87 3.80
C VAL A 93 -15.40 4.36 3.72
N LEU A 94 -16.42 3.72 4.31
CA LEU A 94 -16.58 2.27 4.26
C LEU A 94 -17.81 1.90 3.41
N VAL A 95 -17.60 1.05 2.41
CA VAL A 95 -18.64 0.41 1.60
C VAL A 95 -18.41 -1.11 1.68
N PRO A 96 -18.86 -1.76 2.77
CA PRO A 96 -18.46 -3.14 3.09
C PRO A 96 -18.99 -4.17 2.09
N ASP A 97 -20.22 -4.00 1.59
CA ASP A 97 -20.87 -4.93 0.66
C ASP A 97 -21.54 -4.19 -0.51
N PRO A 98 -20.77 -3.83 -1.55
CA PRO A 98 -21.32 -3.16 -2.72
C PRO A 98 -22.03 -4.13 -3.70
N GLY A 99 -21.97 -5.44 -3.47
CA GLY A 99 -22.56 -6.45 -4.35
C GLY A 99 -22.17 -6.29 -5.83
N GLU A 100 -23.17 -6.31 -6.70
CA GLU A 100 -22.99 -6.12 -8.15
C GLU A 100 -22.52 -4.72 -8.54
N HIS A 101 -22.75 -3.71 -7.69
CA HIS A 101 -22.41 -2.30 -7.93
C HIS A 101 -20.97 -1.93 -7.51
N TRP A 102 -20.11 -2.92 -7.26
CA TRP A 102 -18.73 -2.69 -6.81
C TRP A 102 -17.94 -1.79 -7.78
N LEU A 103 -18.21 -1.88 -9.09
CA LEU A 103 -17.54 -1.05 -10.09
C LEU A 103 -17.94 0.41 -9.98
N GLU A 104 -19.24 0.67 -9.90
CA GLU A 104 -19.82 2.00 -9.77
C GLU A 104 -19.37 2.65 -8.45
N ALA A 105 -19.46 1.90 -7.34
CA ALA A 105 -19.03 2.36 -6.03
C ALA A 105 -17.53 2.70 -6.01
N THR A 106 -16.68 1.79 -6.52
CA THR A 106 -15.23 2.04 -6.61
C THR A 106 -14.94 3.25 -7.50
N ALA A 107 -15.58 3.35 -8.66
CA ALA A 107 -15.36 4.43 -9.60
C ALA A 107 -15.82 5.80 -9.07
N ALA A 108 -16.92 5.84 -8.31
CA ALA A 108 -17.39 7.04 -7.63
C ALA A 108 -16.42 7.48 -6.53
N LEU A 109 -15.91 6.54 -5.73
CA LEU A 109 -14.93 6.84 -4.68
C LEU A 109 -13.60 7.33 -5.27
N LEU A 110 -13.12 6.71 -6.34
CA LEU A 110 -11.90 7.14 -7.05
C LEU A 110 -11.97 8.58 -7.61
N ASP A 111 -13.17 9.15 -7.73
CA ASP A 111 -13.34 10.54 -8.16
C ASP A 111 -13.18 11.55 -7.01
N VAL A 112 -13.24 11.10 -5.74
CA VAL A 112 -13.29 11.97 -4.56
C VAL A 112 -12.23 11.68 -3.49
N VAL A 113 -11.63 10.49 -3.48
CA VAL A 113 -10.56 10.11 -2.53
C VAL A 113 -9.23 9.85 -3.24
N SER A 114 -8.11 9.94 -2.51
CA SER A 114 -6.78 9.72 -3.10
C SER A 114 -6.39 8.24 -3.16
N VAL A 115 -6.94 7.41 -2.26
CA VAL A 115 -6.64 5.98 -2.19
C VAL A 115 -7.90 5.18 -1.89
N VAL A 116 -8.12 4.12 -2.67
CA VAL A 116 -9.20 3.15 -2.46
C VAL A 116 -8.58 1.79 -2.19
N LEU A 117 -8.93 1.21 -1.05
CA LEU A 117 -8.77 -0.21 -0.77
C LEU A 117 -9.99 -0.96 -1.31
N LEU A 118 -9.80 -1.85 -2.27
CA LEU A 118 -10.84 -2.68 -2.85
C LEU A 118 -10.54 -4.14 -2.54
N ARG A 119 -11.50 -4.88 -2.00
CA ARG A 119 -11.51 -6.34 -2.12
C ARG A 119 -12.26 -6.70 -3.40
N PRO A 120 -11.55 -7.07 -4.48
CA PRO A 120 -12.19 -7.32 -5.76
C PRO A 120 -13.01 -8.62 -5.71
N PRO A 121 -14.14 -8.71 -6.42
CA PRO A 121 -14.79 -9.99 -6.62
C PRO A 121 -13.87 -10.95 -7.40
N PRO A 122 -14.09 -12.27 -7.32
CA PRO A 122 -13.31 -13.23 -8.09
C PRO A 122 -13.48 -12.98 -9.60
N GLY A 123 -12.39 -13.14 -10.36
CA GLY A 123 -12.44 -13.14 -11.82
C GLY A 123 -12.49 -11.76 -12.49
N VAL A 124 -12.05 -10.68 -11.82
CA VAL A 124 -11.86 -9.38 -12.50
C VAL A 124 -10.92 -9.55 -13.69
N GLY A 125 -11.43 -9.32 -14.90
CA GLY A 125 -10.68 -9.41 -16.15
C GLY A 125 -9.91 -8.14 -16.50
N GLU A 126 -8.94 -8.25 -17.41
CA GLU A 126 -8.07 -7.15 -17.84
C GLU A 126 -8.82 -5.93 -18.37
N ARG A 127 -9.92 -6.13 -19.12
CA ARG A 127 -10.74 -5.02 -19.63
C ARG A 127 -11.31 -4.17 -18.49
N THR A 128 -11.81 -4.81 -17.45
CA THR A 128 -12.39 -4.14 -16.27
C THR A 128 -11.31 -3.44 -15.47
N ALA A 129 -10.20 -4.14 -15.19
CA ALA A 129 -9.04 -3.56 -14.51
C ALA A 129 -8.46 -2.37 -15.30
N GLY A 130 -8.42 -2.44 -16.63
CA GLY A 130 -7.96 -1.37 -17.51
C GLY A 130 -8.85 -0.12 -17.47
N ARG A 131 -10.18 -0.27 -17.35
CA ARG A 131 -11.11 0.85 -17.15
C ARG A 131 -10.85 1.57 -15.83
N ILE A 132 -10.68 0.83 -14.75
CA ILE A 132 -10.29 1.39 -13.44
C ILE A 132 -8.90 2.04 -13.52
N GLY A 133 -7.93 1.38 -14.17
CA GLY A 133 -6.59 1.92 -14.43
C GLY A 133 -6.59 3.27 -15.16
N ALA A 134 -7.43 3.41 -16.19
CA ALA A 134 -7.60 4.69 -16.88
C ALA A 134 -8.18 5.77 -15.95
N ARG A 135 -9.15 5.40 -15.08
CA ARG A 135 -9.75 6.34 -14.12
C ARG A 135 -8.78 6.76 -13.02
N LEU A 136 -8.00 5.81 -12.47
CA LEU A 136 -6.91 6.08 -11.52
C LEU A 136 -5.98 7.16 -12.06
N ARG A 137 -5.53 7.03 -13.32
CA ARG A 137 -4.66 8.04 -13.97
C ARG A 137 -5.36 9.37 -14.16
N LYS A 138 -6.64 9.37 -14.58
CA LYS A 138 -7.43 10.60 -14.79
C LYS A 138 -7.67 11.38 -13.50
N ARG A 139 -7.80 10.69 -12.36
CA ARG A 139 -8.13 11.28 -11.06
C ARG A 139 -6.95 11.41 -10.12
N SER A 140 -5.76 10.97 -10.53
CA SER A 140 -4.59 10.89 -9.66
C SER A 140 -4.87 10.10 -8.37
N ALA A 141 -5.72 9.07 -8.44
CA ALA A 141 -6.05 8.20 -7.33
C ALA A 141 -5.24 6.89 -7.39
N THR A 142 -5.13 6.18 -6.26
CA THR A 142 -4.42 4.90 -6.14
C THR A 142 -5.36 3.79 -5.71
N LEU A 143 -5.20 2.60 -6.29
CA LEU A 143 -5.93 1.40 -5.88
C LEU A 143 -5.02 0.46 -5.10
N ILE A 144 -5.47 0.02 -3.93
CA ILE A 144 -4.92 -1.13 -3.21
C ILE A 144 -5.95 -2.24 -3.36
N ALA A 145 -5.62 -3.28 -4.11
CA ALA A 145 -6.46 -4.45 -4.27
C ALA A 145 -6.07 -5.51 -3.22
N TRP A 146 -6.98 -5.79 -2.29
CA TRP A 146 -6.83 -6.89 -1.35
C TRP A 146 -7.33 -8.20 -1.98
N GLY A 147 -6.45 -8.79 -2.78
CA GLY A 147 -6.72 -9.90 -3.68
C GLY A 147 -6.16 -9.62 -5.08
N ARG A 148 -6.29 -10.60 -5.96
CA ARG A 148 -5.69 -10.54 -7.31
C ARG A 148 -6.18 -9.34 -8.11
N TRP A 149 -5.26 -8.62 -8.75
CA TRP A 149 -5.62 -7.51 -9.64
C TRP A 149 -4.80 -7.49 -10.93
N PRO A 150 -5.44 -7.61 -12.11
CA PRO A 150 -4.72 -7.53 -13.38
C PRO A 150 -4.03 -6.18 -13.58
N GLY A 151 -2.76 -6.21 -13.99
CA GLY A 151 -1.98 -5.00 -14.26
C GLY A 151 -1.53 -4.24 -13.02
N SER A 152 -1.49 -4.88 -11.84
CA SER A 152 -0.89 -4.30 -10.63
C SER A 152 0.59 -3.98 -10.85
N GLU A 153 1.06 -2.84 -10.35
CA GLU A 153 2.47 -2.42 -10.44
C GLU A 153 3.39 -3.21 -9.50
N ALA A 154 2.84 -3.64 -8.38
CA ALA A 154 3.52 -4.48 -7.41
C ALA A 154 2.53 -5.39 -6.70
N ARG A 155 3.02 -6.54 -6.27
CA ARG A 155 2.33 -7.44 -5.35
C ARG A 155 3.09 -7.51 -4.04
N LEU A 156 2.39 -7.32 -2.94
CA LEU A 156 2.89 -7.49 -1.58
C LEU A 156 2.28 -8.75 -0.98
N SER A 157 3.14 -9.59 -0.41
CA SER A 157 2.72 -10.85 0.19
C SER A 157 3.35 -11.06 1.55
N VAL A 158 2.62 -11.69 2.48
CA VAL A 158 3.20 -12.19 3.73
C VAL A 158 3.70 -13.62 3.50
N GLU A 159 5.02 -13.81 3.43
CA GLU A 159 5.63 -15.12 3.20
C GLU A 159 5.71 -15.97 4.47
N SER A 160 5.90 -15.35 5.63
CA SER A 160 5.87 -16.04 6.92
C SER A 160 5.39 -15.15 8.05
N SER A 161 4.89 -15.77 9.12
CA SER A 161 4.29 -15.10 10.26
C SER A 161 4.50 -15.92 11.53
N HIS A 162 5.11 -15.32 12.55
CA HIS A 162 5.39 -15.97 13.82
C HIS A 162 4.96 -15.08 14.98
N TRP A 163 4.27 -15.66 15.96
CA TRP A 163 3.88 -14.96 17.18
C TRP A 163 4.92 -15.14 18.29
N ILE A 164 5.00 -14.15 19.17
CA ILE A 164 5.94 -14.06 20.30
C ILE A 164 5.14 -13.80 21.57
N GLY A 165 5.64 -14.26 22.72
CA GLY A 165 5.06 -13.98 24.04
C GLY A 165 4.28 -15.15 24.68
N ALA A 166 4.18 -16.29 23.99
CA ALA A 166 3.70 -17.54 24.55
C ALA A 166 4.87 -18.47 24.89
N ASP A 167 5.62 -18.16 25.95
CA ASP A 167 6.72 -19.03 26.39
C ASP A 167 6.16 -20.32 27.00
N ARG A 168 6.64 -21.48 26.53
CA ARG A 168 6.25 -22.82 27.04
C ARG A 168 4.75 -23.12 27.11
N GLY A 169 3.91 -22.42 26.34
CA GLY A 169 2.45 -22.62 26.33
C GLY A 169 1.68 -21.80 27.38
N HIS A 170 2.33 -20.84 28.03
CA HIS A 170 1.72 -19.90 28.97
C HIS A 170 2.22 -18.48 28.64
N GLY A 171 1.34 -17.49 28.58
CA GLY A 171 1.72 -16.11 28.28
C GLY A 171 0.72 -15.40 27.38
N ARG A 172 0.97 -14.11 27.11
CA ARG A 172 0.14 -13.28 26.23
C ARG A 172 0.91 -13.09 24.92
N LEU A 173 0.24 -13.26 23.78
CA LEU A 173 0.85 -12.90 22.49
C LEU A 173 1.15 -11.41 22.50
N THR A 174 2.43 -11.06 22.51
CA THR A 174 2.89 -9.67 22.63
C THR A 174 3.25 -9.09 21.28
N ASP A 175 3.83 -9.88 20.38
CA ASP A 175 4.34 -9.37 19.11
C ASP A 175 4.15 -10.41 18.01
N ARG A 176 4.05 -9.92 16.78
CA ARG A 176 4.00 -10.75 15.58
C ARG A 176 5.11 -10.34 14.61
N ARG A 177 6.02 -11.26 14.32
CA ARG A 177 7.04 -11.08 13.27
C ARG A 177 6.53 -11.60 11.94
N LEU A 178 6.74 -10.82 10.89
CA LEU A 178 6.25 -11.09 9.54
C LEU A 178 7.39 -10.93 8.54
N VAL A 179 7.54 -11.87 7.60
CA VAL A 179 8.36 -11.65 6.42
C VAL A 179 7.43 -11.20 5.30
N VAL A 180 7.65 -9.97 4.81
CA VAL A 180 6.88 -9.40 3.70
C VAL A 180 7.75 -9.38 2.46
N SER A 181 7.21 -9.86 1.35
CA SER A 181 7.84 -9.76 0.04
C SER A 181 7.08 -8.80 -0.87
N VAL A 182 7.84 -8.08 -1.70
CA VAL A 182 7.32 -7.16 -2.72
C VAL A 182 7.88 -7.59 -4.08
N ALA A 183 7.00 -8.09 -4.94
CA ALA A 183 7.32 -8.46 -6.32
C ALA A 183 6.89 -7.33 -7.27
N ARG A 184 7.73 -7.01 -8.25
CA ARG A 184 7.44 -6.02 -9.30
C ARG A 184 7.88 -6.55 -10.66
N GLY A 185 6.92 -6.77 -11.56
CA GLY A 185 7.19 -7.38 -12.87
C GLY A 185 7.96 -8.70 -12.72
N SER A 186 9.01 -8.88 -13.51
CA SER A 186 9.89 -10.05 -13.48
C SER A 186 11.12 -9.91 -12.57
N ALA A 187 11.29 -8.76 -11.90
CA ALA A 187 12.44 -8.56 -11.03
C ALA A 187 12.35 -9.47 -9.79
N PRO A 188 13.50 -9.92 -9.23
CA PRO A 188 13.50 -10.70 -8.00
C PRO A 188 12.75 -9.98 -6.87
N PRO A 189 11.90 -10.68 -6.10
CA PRO A 189 11.14 -10.06 -5.02
C PRO A 189 12.06 -9.52 -3.93
N ARG A 190 11.77 -8.32 -3.44
CA ARG A 190 12.45 -7.74 -2.28
C ARG A 190 11.75 -8.20 -1.01
N ARG A 191 12.51 -8.47 0.05
CA ARG A 191 11.97 -8.94 1.33
C ARG A 191 12.32 -7.98 2.46
N VAL A 192 11.44 -7.94 3.46
CA VAL A 192 11.69 -7.25 4.73
C VAL A 192 11.09 -8.07 5.86
N GLU A 193 11.72 -7.99 7.02
CA GLU A 193 11.13 -8.47 8.25
C GLU A 193 10.47 -7.30 8.97
N LEU A 194 9.19 -7.49 9.31
CA LEU A 194 8.39 -6.54 10.06
C LEU A 194 8.01 -7.14 11.41
N GLU A 195 7.76 -6.27 12.37
CA GLU A 195 7.20 -6.61 13.66
C GLU A 195 5.94 -5.78 13.87
N LEU A 196 4.87 -6.44 14.29
CA LEU A 196 3.62 -5.82 14.68
C LEU A 196 3.45 -6.04 16.19
N ALA A 197 3.40 -4.95 16.93
CA ALA A 197 3.23 -4.97 18.39
C ALA A 197 1.99 -4.15 18.78
N PRO A 198 1.11 -4.64 19.67
CA PRO A 198 -0.04 -3.88 20.18
C PRO A 198 0.41 -2.54 20.76
N GLY A 199 -0.33 -1.47 20.44
CA GLY A 199 -0.05 -0.12 20.91
C GLY A 199 1.18 0.57 20.27
N VAL A 200 2.05 -0.15 19.57
CA VAL A 200 3.20 0.42 18.84
C VAL A 200 2.97 0.40 17.32
N GLY A 201 2.16 -0.54 16.82
CA GLY A 201 1.87 -0.68 15.40
C GLY A 201 2.98 -1.43 14.64
N LEU A 202 3.07 -1.17 13.34
CA LEU A 202 3.97 -1.87 12.42
C LEU A 202 5.37 -1.22 12.43
N ARG A 203 6.44 -2.01 12.52
CA ARG A 203 7.83 -1.52 12.43
C ARG A 203 8.71 -2.51 11.67
N ARG A 204 9.89 -2.07 11.21
CA ARG A 204 10.91 -3.00 10.69
C ARG A 204 11.56 -3.75 11.83
N TYR A 205 11.61 -5.06 11.72
CA TYR A 205 12.39 -5.89 12.63
C TYR A 205 13.89 -5.61 12.40
N GLY A 206 14.64 -5.45 13.49
CA GLY A 206 16.06 -5.07 13.44
C GLY A 206 16.38 -3.60 13.76
N PHE A 207 15.38 -2.72 13.91
CA PHE A 207 15.57 -1.40 14.55
C PHE A 207 15.45 -1.54 16.08
N ARG A 208 16.52 -2.01 16.72
CA ARG A 208 16.73 -1.84 18.16
C ARG A 208 17.63 -0.61 18.35
N GLN A 209 17.14 0.46 18.98
CA GLN A 209 18.06 1.25 19.80
C GLN A 209 18.52 0.30 20.90
N ALA A 210 19.78 -0.10 20.86
CA ALA A 210 20.37 -0.90 21.92
C ALA A 210 20.38 -0.05 23.20
N GLN A 211 19.70 -0.50 24.25
CA GLN A 211 20.27 -0.39 25.59
C GLN A 211 20.66 -1.81 26.02
N PRO A 212 21.96 -2.11 26.14
CA PRO A 212 22.39 -3.32 26.80
C PRO A 212 22.27 -3.08 28.31
N THR A 213 21.34 -3.79 28.96
CA THR A 213 21.50 -4.08 30.38
C THR A 213 22.00 -5.52 30.45
N ASP A 214 23.33 -5.65 30.43
CA ASP A 214 24.00 -6.82 30.98
C ASP A 214 23.81 -6.78 32.50
N GLU A 215 23.03 -7.70 33.04
CA GLU A 215 23.27 -8.17 34.40
C GLU A 215 23.31 -9.70 34.35
N PRO A 216 24.50 -10.32 34.48
CA PRO A 216 24.61 -11.76 34.48
C PRO A 216 24.02 -12.31 35.78
N LEU A 217 23.03 -13.20 35.66
CA LEU A 217 22.55 -14.01 36.76
C LEU A 217 23.72 -14.81 37.35
N ARG A 218 24.24 -14.34 38.48
CA ARG A 218 25.16 -15.10 39.32
C ARG A 218 24.49 -16.40 39.72
N GLY A 219 25.18 -17.50 39.46
CA GLY A 219 24.81 -18.82 39.94
C GLY A 219 24.69 -18.85 41.47
N VAL A 220 23.69 -19.59 41.92
CA VAL A 220 23.57 -20.16 43.26
C VAL A 220 23.31 -21.64 42.94
N GLY A 221 24.22 -22.56 43.21
CA GLY A 221 24.75 -22.94 44.51
C GLY A 221 24.37 -24.40 44.71
#